data_AF-A0A673WKB8-F1
#
_entry.id   AF-A0A673WKB8-F1
#
_cell.length_a   1.000
_cell.length_b   1.000
_cell.length_c   1.000
_cell.angle_alpha   90.00
_cell.angle_beta   90.00
_cell.angle_gamma   90.00
#
_symmetry.space_group_name_H-M   'P 1'
#
loop_
_entity.id
_entity.type
_entity.pdbx_description
1 polymer ?
#
loop_
_entity_poly.entity_id
_entity_poly.type
_entity_poly.pdbx_seq_one_letter_code
_entity_poly.pdbx_strand_id
1 'polypeptide(L)'
;VNIDTEKQPTNLQLWIDNTLSLRNKQTMHLVLPRTLHRTKSSAHLLRRLFSQKYLPTLTLFTKDPCPLCDEAKEVLEPYKHRYIFLQVDITLPENKVWWDRYKYEIPVFHLNGQFLMMHRVSTSLLEKRLAEVDEEQQ
;
A
#
# COMPACT_ATOMS: atom_id res chain seq x y z
N VAL A 1 -21.48 10.69 43.19
CA VAL A 1 -21.17 9.61 42.22
C VAL A 1 -19.82 9.97 41.64
N ASN A 2 -18.76 9.38 42.18
CA ASN A 2 -17.41 9.55 41.65
C ASN A 2 -17.26 8.51 40.54
N ILE A 3 -17.00 8.97 39.33
CA ILE A 3 -16.55 8.10 38.23
C ILE A 3 -15.25 8.73 37.75
N ASP A 4 -14.19 8.01 38.09
CA ASP A 4 -12.81 8.35 37.85
C ASP A 4 -12.50 8.45 36.35
N THR A 5 -11.71 9.48 36.05
CA THR A 5 -10.97 9.67 34.82
C THR A 5 -9.99 8.52 34.57
N GLU A 6 -10.16 7.78 33.48
CA GLU A 6 -9.18 6.82 33.01
C GLU A 6 -8.49 7.32 31.74
N LYS A 7 -7.27 7.83 31.93
CA LYS A 7 -6.31 8.19 30.87
C LYS A 7 -5.71 6.91 30.29
N GLN A 8 -5.80 6.76 28.97
CA GLN A 8 -5.04 5.78 28.20
C GLN A 8 -3.58 6.27 28.07
N PRO A 9 -2.56 5.48 28.48
CA PRO A 9 -1.17 5.87 28.34
C PRO A 9 -0.66 5.63 26.92
N THR A 10 -0.04 6.69 26.40
CA THR A 10 0.85 6.68 25.25
C THR A 10 2.19 6.01 25.60
N ASN A 11 2.90 5.59 24.56
CA ASN A 11 4.35 5.30 24.51
C ASN A 11 4.77 3.82 24.42
N LEU A 12 4.90 3.34 23.17
CA LEU A 12 5.73 2.21 22.78
C LEU A 12 7.04 2.76 22.20
N GLN A 13 7.93 3.16 23.08
CA GLN A 13 9.37 3.27 22.82
C GLN A 13 10.06 2.53 23.98
N LEU A 14 11.21 1.90 23.69
CA LEU A 14 11.94 0.89 24.52
C LEU A 14 11.40 -0.52 24.19
N TRP A 15 12.10 -1.41 23.50
CA TRP A 15 13.44 -1.92 23.79
C TRP A 15 14.24 -2.16 22.49
N ILE A 16 15.31 -1.38 22.33
CA ILE A 16 16.45 -1.68 21.46
C ILE A 16 17.62 -2.05 22.39
N ASP A 17 18.43 -3.01 21.94
CA ASP A 17 19.71 -3.48 22.46
C ASP A 17 19.73 -4.44 23.66
N ASN A 18 20.08 -5.69 23.35
CA ASN A 18 20.97 -6.44 24.24
C ASN A 18 21.95 -7.28 23.41
N THR A 19 23.14 -6.73 23.18
CA THR A 19 24.32 -7.45 22.72
C THR A 19 25.32 -7.52 23.86
N LEU A 20 25.73 -8.73 24.25
CA LEU A 20 27.13 -9.12 24.37
C LEU A 20 27.29 -10.54 24.94
N SER A 21 28.09 -11.31 24.21
CA SER A 21 29.15 -12.16 24.72
C SER A 21 28.78 -13.32 25.63
N LEU A 22 28.89 -14.55 25.10
CA LEU A 22 29.79 -15.54 25.68
C LEU A 22 30.47 -16.36 24.57
N ARG A 23 31.79 -16.22 24.53
CA ARG A 23 32.75 -16.95 23.71
C ARG A 23 32.99 -18.29 24.40
N ASN A 24 32.70 -19.42 23.74
CA ASN A 24 33.31 -20.70 24.11
C ASN A 24 33.87 -21.39 22.86
N LYS A 25 35.18 -21.61 22.89
CA LYS A 25 35.95 -22.32 21.88
C LYS A 25 35.84 -23.80 22.17
N GLN A 26 35.44 -24.60 21.19
CA GLN A 26 35.81 -26.01 21.12
C GLN A 26 35.97 -26.42 19.66
N THR A 27 37.23 -26.63 19.30
CA THR A 27 37.69 -27.24 18.06
C THR A 27 37.28 -28.71 18.07
N MET A 28 36.52 -29.14 17.08
CA MET A 28 36.48 -30.53 16.61
C MET A 28 36.40 -30.48 15.09
N HIS A 29 37.52 -30.77 14.43
CA HIS A 29 37.55 -31.05 13.01
C HIS A 29 36.84 -32.38 12.78
N LEU A 30 35.65 -32.35 12.17
CA LEU A 30 35.09 -33.53 11.54
C LEU A 30 35.08 -33.29 10.02
N VAL A 31 35.95 -34.04 9.35
CA VAL A 31 36.06 -34.06 7.90
C VAL A 31 34.75 -34.61 7.33
N LEU A 32 33.93 -33.73 6.75
CA LEU A 32 32.74 -34.13 6.01
C LEU A 32 33.15 -34.55 4.58
N PRO A 33 32.67 -35.70 4.07
CA PRO A 33 32.89 -36.08 2.69
C PRO A 33 32.23 -35.06 1.77
N ARG A 34 32.98 -34.63 0.74
CA ARG A 34 32.45 -33.85 -0.39
C ARG A 34 31.52 -34.72 -1.20
N THR A 35 30.27 -34.78 -0.81
CA THR A 35 29.20 -35.21 -1.71
C THR A 35 28.43 -33.97 -2.14
N LEU A 36 28.74 -33.50 -3.35
CA LEU A 36 28.01 -32.42 -4.01
C LEU A 36 26.65 -32.96 -4.46
N HIS A 37 25.74 -33.16 -3.52
CA HIS A 37 24.33 -33.30 -3.87
C HIS A 37 23.83 -31.91 -4.21
N ARG A 38 23.63 -31.66 -5.50
CA ARG A 38 22.88 -30.50 -5.99
C ARG A 38 21.43 -30.66 -5.50
N THR A 39 21.14 -30.16 -4.31
CA THR A 39 19.75 -30.00 -3.85
C THR A 39 19.10 -29.01 -4.79
N LYS A 40 18.14 -29.46 -5.60
CA LYS A 40 17.27 -28.55 -6.37
C LYS A 40 16.54 -27.70 -5.32
N SER A 41 16.96 -26.45 -5.18
CA SER A 41 16.49 -25.54 -4.14
C SER A 41 14.97 -25.39 -4.20
N SER A 42 14.28 -25.72 -3.11
CA SER A 42 12.84 -25.52 -2.90
C SER A 42 12.42 -24.04 -3.00
N ALA A 43 13.37 -23.11 -3.09
CA ALA A 43 13.12 -21.67 -3.26
C ALA A 43 12.25 -21.34 -4.49
N HIS A 44 12.37 -22.11 -5.58
CA HIS A 44 11.51 -21.92 -6.75
C HIS A 44 10.05 -22.30 -6.49
N LEU A 45 9.80 -23.28 -5.62
CA LEU A 45 8.45 -23.73 -5.28
C LEU A 45 7.76 -22.73 -4.35
N LEU A 46 8.49 -22.17 -3.40
CA LEU A 46 7.98 -21.14 -2.48
C LEU A 46 7.62 -19.84 -3.21
N ARG A 47 8.41 -19.39 -4.20
CA ARG A 47 8.12 -18.18 -4.99
C ARG A 47 6.76 -18.24 -5.71
N ARG A 48 6.33 -19.43 -6.15
CA ARG A 48 5.07 -19.61 -6.89
C ARG A 48 3.82 -19.54 -6.00
N LEU A 49 3.98 -19.81 -4.70
CA LEU A 49 2.86 -19.82 -3.75
C LEU A 49 2.46 -18.41 -3.28
N PHE A 50 3.27 -17.39 -3.57
CA PHE A 50 3.04 -15.99 -3.15
C PHE A 50 2.84 -15.01 -4.33
N SER A 51 2.66 -15.51 -5.55
CA SER A 51 2.49 -14.68 -6.76
C SER A 51 1.04 -14.18 -6.95
N GLN A 52 0.39 -13.71 -5.88
CA GLN A 52 -0.90 -13.04 -6.01
C GLN A 52 -0.67 -11.60 -6.43
N LYS A 53 -1.05 -11.26 -7.67
CA LYS A 53 -1.07 -9.87 -8.13
C LYS A 53 -2.13 -9.12 -7.33
N TYR A 54 -1.77 -7.97 -6.77
CA TYR A 54 -2.71 -7.13 -6.04
C TYR A 54 -3.22 -6.01 -6.95
N LEU A 55 -4.50 -5.68 -6.82
CA LEU A 55 -5.08 -4.54 -7.51
C LEU A 55 -4.66 -3.24 -6.82
N PRO A 56 -4.17 -2.23 -7.56
CA PRO A 56 -3.90 -0.92 -6.98
C PRO A 56 -5.19 -0.23 -6.53
N THR A 57 -5.08 0.69 -5.57
CA THR A 57 -6.22 1.47 -5.06
C THR A 57 -6.29 2.81 -5.77
N LEU A 58 -7.38 3.04 -6.51
CA LEU A 58 -7.70 4.34 -7.11
C LEU A 58 -8.67 5.10 -6.19
N THR A 59 -8.20 6.17 -5.58
CA THR A 59 -8.98 7.02 -4.67
C THR A 59 -9.43 8.28 -5.38
N LEU A 60 -10.75 8.51 -5.44
CA LEU A 60 -11.38 9.74 -5.91
C LEU A 60 -11.73 10.65 -4.73
N PHE A 61 -11.19 11.87 -4.73
CA PHE A 61 -11.63 12.95 -3.84
C PHE A 61 -12.76 13.73 -4.53
N THR A 62 -13.93 13.79 -3.88
CA THR A 62 -15.18 14.32 -4.44
C THR A 62 -15.97 15.09 -3.39
N LYS A 63 -17.02 15.81 -3.82
CA LYS A 63 -18.08 16.38 -2.95
C LYS A 63 -19.44 16.21 -3.61
N ASP A 64 -20.52 16.44 -2.88
CA ASP A 64 -21.88 16.52 -3.44
C ASP A 64 -22.43 17.96 -3.35
N PRO A 65 -22.97 18.53 -4.44
CA PRO A 65 -22.96 18.03 -5.83
C PRO A 65 -21.61 18.22 -6.53
N CYS A 66 -21.24 17.29 -7.43
CA CYS A 66 -20.06 17.42 -8.29
C CYS A 66 -20.25 16.77 -9.67
N PRO A 67 -20.78 17.52 -10.66
CA PRO A 67 -21.00 17.00 -12.02
C PRO A 67 -19.73 16.48 -12.70
N LEU A 68 -18.58 17.14 -12.49
CA LEU A 68 -17.28 16.69 -13.02
C LEU A 68 -16.85 15.35 -12.43
N CYS A 69 -17.22 15.08 -11.18
CA CYS A 69 -16.91 13.82 -10.51
C CYS A 69 -17.77 12.68 -11.08
N ASP A 70 -19.01 12.98 -11.48
CA ASP A 70 -19.90 11.99 -12.09
C ASP A 70 -19.47 11.63 -13.51
N GLU A 71 -19.13 12.63 -14.35
CA GLU A 71 -18.52 12.40 -15.67
C GLU A 71 -17.23 11.58 -15.54
N ALA A 72 -16.39 11.89 -14.55
CA ALA A 72 -15.15 11.16 -14.32
C ALA A 72 -15.39 9.68 -13.94
N LYS A 73 -16.45 9.37 -13.18
CA LYS A 73 -16.80 7.97 -12.85
C LYS A 73 -17.23 7.20 -14.10
N GLU A 74 -17.96 7.83 -15.01
CA GLU A 74 -18.38 7.20 -16.28
C GLU A 74 -17.18 6.84 -17.15
N VAL A 75 -16.19 7.75 -17.28
CA VAL A 75 -14.95 7.49 -18.03
C VAL A 75 -14.14 6.34 -17.42
N LEU A 76 -14.23 6.15 -16.10
CA LEU A 76 -13.53 5.11 -15.37
C LEU A 76 -14.22 3.74 -15.42
N GLU A 77 -15.47 3.65 -15.86
CA GLU A 77 -16.26 2.41 -15.89
C GLU A 77 -15.52 1.23 -16.57
N PRO A 78 -14.89 1.39 -17.75
CA PRO A 78 -14.21 0.29 -18.43
C PRO A 78 -13.02 -0.30 -17.65
N TYR A 79 -12.45 0.47 -16.73
CA TYR A 79 -11.22 0.12 -16.01
C TYR A 79 -11.46 -0.44 -14.60
N LYS A 80 -12.71 -0.50 -14.13
CA LYS A 80 -13.06 -0.94 -12.76
C LYS A 80 -12.49 -2.29 -12.33
N HIS A 81 -12.23 -3.18 -13.28
CA HIS A 81 -11.66 -4.51 -13.00
C HIS A 81 -10.15 -4.48 -12.70
N ARG A 82 -9.47 -3.36 -12.94
CA ARG A 82 -8.02 -3.20 -12.80
C ARG A 82 -7.58 -2.50 -11.51
N TYR A 83 -8.51 -2.05 -10.68
CA TYR A 83 -8.20 -1.37 -9.42
C TYR A 83 -9.33 -1.54 -8.40
N ILE A 84 -9.01 -1.27 -7.15
CA ILE A 84 -9.98 -1.07 -6.08
C ILE A 84 -10.36 0.42 -6.08
N PHE A 85 -11.65 0.72 -6.25
CA PHE A 85 -12.14 2.10 -6.30
C PHE A 85 -12.59 2.57 -4.92
N LEU A 86 -12.03 3.68 -4.45
CA LEU A 86 -12.42 4.34 -3.20
C LEU A 86 -12.87 5.77 -3.47
N GLN A 87 -13.84 6.23 -2.69
CA GLN A 87 -14.32 7.62 -2.72
C GLN A 87 -14.11 8.26 -1.36
N VAL A 88 -13.58 9.47 -1.38
CA VAL A 88 -13.40 10.32 -0.19
C VAL A 88 -14.23 11.57 -0.40
N ASP A 89 -15.28 11.71 0.41
CA ASP A 89 -16.05 12.95 0.48
C ASP A 89 -15.25 13.98 1.28
N ILE A 90 -14.73 14.99 0.58
CA ILE A 90 -13.91 16.02 1.19
C ILE A 90 -14.69 16.99 2.08
N THR A 91 -16.03 16.96 2.05
CA THR A 91 -16.87 17.84 2.87
C THR A 91 -17.00 17.36 4.31
N LEU A 92 -16.69 16.09 4.57
CA LEU A 92 -16.77 15.52 5.90
C LEU A 92 -15.72 16.12 6.85
N PRO A 93 -16.05 16.36 8.13
CA PRO A 93 -15.14 17.01 9.08
C PRO A 93 -13.84 16.24 9.31
N GLU A 94 -13.86 14.90 9.25
CA GLU A 94 -12.67 14.04 9.31
C GLU A 94 -11.72 14.25 8.12
N ASN A 95 -12.22 14.77 7.00
CA ASN A 95 -11.47 14.98 5.76
C ASN A 95 -11.07 16.45 5.56
N LYS A 96 -11.04 17.27 6.61
CA LYS A 96 -10.66 18.69 6.54
C LYS A 96 -9.33 18.94 5.82
N VAL A 97 -8.35 18.05 6.00
CA VAL A 97 -7.05 18.14 5.30
C VAL A 97 -7.23 18.09 3.77
N TRP A 98 -8.15 17.25 3.28
CA TRP A 98 -8.46 17.14 1.87
C TRP A 98 -9.30 18.31 1.36
N TRP A 99 -10.24 18.81 2.18
CA TRP A 99 -10.96 20.04 1.87
C TRP A 99 -10.01 21.21 1.63
N ASP A 100 -9.11 21.46 2.58
CA ASP A 100 -8.17 22.57 2.53
C ASP A 100 -7.26 22.48 1.29
N ARG A 101 -6.93 21.25 0.87
CA ARG A 101 -6.07 20.99 -0.28
C ARG A 101 -6.78 21.01 -1.63
N TYR A 102 -7.98 20.45 -1.73
CA TYR A 102 -8.59 20.08 -3.02
C TYR A 102 -9.97 20.70 -3.28
N LYS A 103 -10.54 21.51 -2.40
CA LYS A 103 -11.89 22.10 -2.58
C LYS A 103 -12.19 22.76 -3.93
N TYR A 104 -11.15 23.24 -4.63
CA TYR A 104 -11.23 23.86 -5.96
C TYR A 104 -10.66 23.00 -7.10
N GLU A 105 -10.03 21.87 -6.78
CA GLU A 105 -9.29 21.03 -7.73
C GLU A 105 -9.99 19.70 -8.03
N ILE A 106 -11.12 19.41 -7.37
CA ILE A 106 -11.87 18.16 -7.57
C ILE A 106 -12.48 18.06 -8.98
N PRO A 107 -12.59 16.84 -9.56
CA PRO A 107 -12.16 15.56 -8.99
C PRO A 107 -10.63 15.41 -8.95
N VAL A 108 -10.10 14.87 -7.84
CA VAL A 108 -8.67 14.51 -7.71
C VAL A 108 -8.55 13.01 -7.54
N PHE A 109 -7.57 12.40 -8.21
CA PHE A 109 -7.32 10.97 -8.19
C PHE A 109 -5.95 10.66 -7.62
N HIS A 110 -5.89 9.75 -6.66
CA HIS A 110 -4.65 9.12 -6.21
C HIS A 110 -4.63 7.65 -6.59
N LEU A 111 -3.49 7.14 -7.03
CA LEU A 111 -3.24 5.71 -7.23
C LEU A 111 -2.25 5.23 -6.18
N ASN A 112 -2.62 4.24 -5.36
CA ASN A 112 -1.84 3.76 -4.22
C ASN A 112 -1.39 4.88 -3.27
N GLY A 113 -2.27 5.86 -3.04
CA GLY A 113 -2.01 7.02 -2.19
C GLY A 113 -1.08 8.08 -2.79
N GLN A 114 -0.65 7.92 -4.05
CA GLN A 114 0.12 8.93 -4.78
C GLN A 114 -0.77 9.71 -5.74
N PHE A 115 -0.56 11.02 -5.84
CA PHE A 115 -1.26 11.85 -6.82
C PHE A 115 -1.10 11.29 -8.25
N LEU A 116 -2.23 11.12 -8.94
CA LEU A 116 -2.29 10.65 -10.32
C LEU A 116 -2.69 11.78 -11.27
N MET A 117 -3.88 12.36 -11.06
CA MET A 117 -4.47 13.37 -11.94
C MET A 117 -5.58 14.15 -11.23
N MET A 118 -6.01 15.28 -11.80
CA MET A 118 -7.12 16.09 -11.30
C MET A 118 -7.90 16.76 -12.43
N HIS A 119 -9.07 17.30 -12.13
CA HIS A 119 -10.03 17.98 -13.03
C HIS A 119 -10.66 17.12 -14.11
N ARG A 120 -9.88 16.31 -14.81
CA ARG A 120 -10.32 15.41 -15.89
C ARG A 120 -9.59 14.09 -15.82
N VAL A 121 -10.27 13.03 -16.24
CA VAL A 121 -9.66 11.70 -16.38
C VAL A 121 -8.82 11.65 -17.64
N SER A 122 -7.53 11.38 -17.49
CA SER A 122 -6.63 11.03 -18.59
C SER A 122 -6.50 9.52 -18.66
N THR A 123 -7.21 8.89 -19.61
CA THR A 123 -7.20 7.44 -19.81
C THR A 123 -5.80 6.93 -20.16
N SER A 124 -5.05 7.67 -20.98
CA SER A 124 -3.67 7.32 -21.34
C SER A 124 -2.72 7.32 -20.13
N LEU A 125 -2.87 8.29 -19.21
CA LEU A 125 -2.09 8.31 -17.98
C LEU A 125 -2.48 7.18 -17.04
N LEU A 126 -3.78 6.92 -16.89
CA LEU A 126 -4.29 5.81 -16.09
C LEU A 126 -3.76 4.47 -16.60
N GLU A 127 -3.88 4.20 -17.90
CA GLU A 127 -3.41 2.97 -18.54
C GLU A 127 -1.92 2.76 -18.33
N LYS A 128 -1.13 3.81 -18.55
CA LYS A 128 0.32 3.78 -18.31
C LYS A 128 0.64 3.40 -16.86
N ARG A 129 0.01 4.07 -15.89
CA ARG A 129 0.29 3.85 -14.46
C ARG A 129 -0.20 2.50 -13.96
N LEU A 130 -1.30 1.98 -14.52
CA LEU A 130 -1.75 0.60 -14.24
C LEU A 130 -0.79 -0.44 -14.83
N ALA A 131 -0.25 -0.20 -16.04
CA ALA A 131 0.75 -1.08 -16.64
C ALA A 131 2.06 -1.11 -15.82
N GLU A 132 2.55 0.06 -15.36
CA GLU A 132 3.71 0.14 -14.46
C GLU A 132 3.51 -0.71 -13.20
N VAL A 133 2.33 -0.62 -12.57
CA VAL A 133 2.00 -1.45 -11.39
C VAL A 133 1.97 -2.94 -11.73
N ASP A 134 1.47 -3.33 -12.91
CA ASP A 134 1.43 -4.72 -13.35
C ASP A 134 2.83 -5.32 -13.60
N GLU A 135 3.78 -4.49 -14.04
CA GLU A 135 5.20 -4.84 -14.29
C GLU A 135 6.01 -4.93 -13.00
N GLU A 136 5.80 -4.01 -12.05
CA GLU A 136 6.46 -4.03 -10.72
C GLU A 136 6.17 -5.31 -9.93
N GLN A 137 5.06 -6.00 -10.25
CA GLN A 137 4.62 -7.23 -9.59
C GLN A 137 5.14 -8.53 -10.24
N GLN A 138 6.00 -8.46 -11.26
CA GLN A 138 6.49 -9.62 -12.03
C GLN A 138 7.92 -10.06 -11.62
#